data_AF-A0A3N2KW85-F1
#
_entry.id   AF-A0A3N2KW85-F1
#
_cell.length_a   1.000
_cell.length_b   1.000
_cell.length_c   1.000
_cell.angle_alpha   90.00
_cell.angle_beta   90.00
_cell.angle_gamma   90.00
#
_symmetry.space_group_name_H-M   'P 1'
#
loop_
_entity.id
_entity.type
_entity.pdbx_description
1 polymer ?
#
loop_
_entity_poly.entity_id
_entity_poly.type
_entity_poly.pdbx_seq_one_letter_code
_entity_poly.pdbx_strand_id
1 'polypeptide(L)'
;MKKTFPVNINGNIFYIDEDAYKLLLDYLSQLRTTFTGAEGEEIVNDIESRISEHFDERIRLGANVIVLEDVNRVIETMGRPEELSDESRPETDSQEETTDSCGSQNVPPFNGTQACPPPPIHKRLFRDIRHRVFGGVIAGLSQYFDWDVTVMRILFVVLTLCTYFWPCVIIYLVAWMVIPVARTPREILEMQGQPVTLDNIGQTVINNSVPPAAPVPDTDTSSFAYFVNTFFSIAAKFILGFFGLIAAVTAIVFCCLILVAICGIIIYWTSGATTILDGLDILETAAPYISSWGGIAIFCAILLPALAVTWVASCVLFKAKTPSKAGIITAVILEIIIIAIAAVLMGLADHYEDQAFCLFYSMAQPISFSLTSSIDSLSQVAETAASIPSLTRNAVIPSAILVAPAITA
;
A
#
# COMPACT_ATOMS: atom_id res chain seq x y z
N MET A 1 30.44 -19.21 -22.44
CA MET A 1 30.81 -18.11 -23.37
C MET A 1 31.88 -17.29 -22.68
N LYS A 2 32.98 -16.99 -23.37
CA LYS A 2 34.03 -16.11 -22.84
C LYS A 2 33.53 -14.66 -22.91
N LYS A 3 33.96 -13.82 -21.95
CA LYS A 3 33.62 -12.39 -21.95
C LYS A 3 34.48 -11.67 -22.97
N THR A 4 33.90 -10.75 -23.71
CA THR A 4 34.59 -9.90 -24.69
C THR A 4 34.67 -8.45 -24.20
N PHE A 5 35.77 -7.78 -24.51
CA PHE A 5 36.05 -6.40 -24.15
C PHE A 5 36.30 -5.56 -25.41
N PRO A 6 35.68 -4.37 -25.54
CA PRO A 6 36.01 -3.43 -26.60
C PRO A 6 37.32 -2.70 -26.25
N VAL A 7 38.29 -2.73 -27.17
CA VAL A 7 39.60 -2.08 -27.01
C VAL A 7 39.85 -1.16 -28.20
N ASN A 8 40.35 0.04 -27.93
CA ASN A 8 40.76 0.98 -28.96
C ASN A 8 42.27 0.82 -29.21
N ILE A 9 42.64 0.46 -30.44
CA ILE A 9 44.03 0.33 -30.90
C ILE A 9 44.18 1.22 -32.12
N ASN A 10 45.04 2.24 -32.03
CA ASN A 10 45.28 3.22 -33.09
C ASN A 10 43.99 3.86 -33.69
N GLY A 11 42.96 4.10 -32.86
CA GLY A 11 41.71 4.72 -33.29
C GLY A 11 40.63 3.75 -33.79
N ASN A 12 40.92 2.45 -33.87
CA ASN A 12 39.98 1.41 -34.28
C ASN A 12 39.52 0.58 -33.07
N ILE A 13 38.22 0.24 -33.03
CA ILE A 13 37.61 -0.50 -31.92
C ILE A 13 37.50 -1.98 -32.28
N PHE A 14 38.14 -2.84 -31.50
CA PHE A 14 38.13 -4.30 -31.64
C PHE A 14 37.45 -4.96 -30.43
N TYR A 15 36.74 -6.06 -30.65
CA TYR A 15 36.18 -6.89 -29.58
C TYR A 15 37.09 -8.09 -29.33
N ILE A 16 37.65 -8.19 -28.13
CA ILE A 16 38.70 -9.17 -27.79
C ILE A 16 38.24 -10.03 -26.61
N ASP A 17 38.52 -11.33 -26.62
CA ASP A 17 38.26 -12.22 -25.48
C ASP A 17 39.06 -11.83 -24.21
N GLU A 18 38.56 -12.17 -23.03
CA GLU A 18 39.19 -11.83 -21.74
C GLU A 18 40.65 -12.29 -21.58
N ASP A 19 40.97 -13.50 -22.04
CA ASP A 19 42.33 -14.06 -21.98
C ASP A 19 43.27 -13.41 -23.01
N ALA A 20 42.77 -13.22 -24.23
CA ALA A 20 43.47 -12.51 -25.30
C ALA A 20 43.77 -11.05 -24.94
N TYR A 21 42.83 -10.37 -24.26
CA TYR A 21 42.99 -9.01 -23.79
C TYR A 21 44.13 -8.85 -22.78
N LYS A 22 44.20 -9.75 -21.78
CA LYS A 22 45.26 -9.72 -20.76
C LYS A 22 46.64 -9.91 -21.39
N LEU A 23 46.74 -10.82 -22.35
CA LEU A 23 48.00 -11.11 -23.04
C LEU A 23 48.45 -9.93 -23.93
N LEU A 24 47.53 -9.31 -24.68
CA LEU A 24 47.82 -8.13 -25.48
C LEU A 24 48.28 -6.95 -24.61
N LEU A 25 47.64 -6.74 -23.46
CA LEU A 25 47.98 -5.66 -22.53
C LEU A 25 49.37 -5.86 -21.93
N ASP A 26 49.70 -7.09 -21.52
CA ASP A 26 51.03 -7.44 -21.02
C ASP A 26 52.12 -7.14 -22.07
N TYR A 27 51.90 -7.58 -23.31
CA TYR A 27 52.81 -7.30 -24.44
C TYR A 27 53.02 -5.79 -24.67
N LEU A 28 51.94 -5.01 -24.79
CA LEU A 28 52.04 -3.55 -25.01
C LEU A 28 52.72 -2.85 -23.82
N SER A 29 52.51 -3.33 -22.59
CA SER A 29 53.15 -2.76 -21.40
C SER A 29 54.65 -3.01 -21.35
N GLN A 30 55.09 -4.22 -21.76
CA GLN A 30 56.51 -4.55 -21.89
C GLN A 30 57.15 -3.71 -22.99
N LEU A 31 56.49 -3.57 -24.14
CA LEU A 31 56.97 -2.77 -25.25
C LEU A 31 57.21 -1.30 -24.86
N ARG A 32 56.27 -0.67 -24.16
CA ARG A 32 56.41 0.70 -23.63
C ARG A 32 57.49 0.84 -22.57
N THR A 33 57.77 -0.23 -21.83
CA THR A 33 58.84 -0.24 -20.82
C THR A 33 60.21 -0.38 -21.45
N THR A 34 60.33 -1.13 -22.55
CA THR A 34 61.58 -1.28 -23.31
C THR A 34 61.93 -0.01 -24.07
N PHE A 35 60.96 0.62 -24.73
CA PHE A 35 61.16 1.82 -25.54
C PHE A 35 60.74 3.08 -24.77
N THR A 36 61.61 3.55 -23.86
CA THR A 36 61.37 4.80 -23.12
C THR A 36 61.89 6.03 -23.88
N GLY A 37 61.14 7.14 -23.84
CA GLY A 37 61.51 8.42 -24.46
C GLY A 37 60.58 8.85 -25.60
N ALA A 38 60.83 10.03 -26.18
CA ALA A 38 59.99 10.59 -27.26
C ALA A 38 60.06 9.77 -28.57
N GLU A 39 61.22 9.14 -28.84
CA GLU A 39 61.42 8.23 -29.98
C GLU A 39 60.75 6.86 -29.73
N GLY A 40 60.67 6.42 -28.46
CA GLY A 40 60.01 5.18 -28.09
C GLY A 40 58.49 5.21 -28.28
N GLU A 41 57.85 6.36 -28.01
CA GLU A 41 56.41 6.53 -28.25
C GLU A 41 56.08 6.46 -29.76
N GLU A 42 56.94 6.94 -30.64
CA GLU A 42 56.76 6.80 -32.10
C GLU A 42 56.84 5.33 -32.53
N ILE A 43 57.83 4.59 -32.02
CA ILE A 43 58.00 3.15 -32.27
C ILE A 43 56.80 2.35 -31.76
N VAL A 44 56.30 2.65 -30.56
CA VAL A 44 55.12 1.98 -30.01
C VAL A 44 53.89 2.28 -30.85
N ASN A 45 53.69 3.53 -31.29
CA ASN A 45 52.57 3.90 -32.15
C ASN A 45 52.62 3.19 -33.52
N ASP A 46 53.80 3.07 -34.12
CA ASP A 46 54.00 2.32 -35.36
C ASP A 46 53.68 0.82 -35.19
N ILE A 47 54.08 0.23 -34.05
CA ILE A 47 53.78 -1.17 -33.72
C ILE A 47 52.28 -1.36 -33.45
N GLU A 48 51.65 -0.47 -32.68
CA GLU A 48 50.19 -0.48 -32.44
C GLU A 48 49.41 -0.34 -33.77
N SER A 49 49.91 0.46 -34.71
CA SER A 49 49.34 0.57 -36.05
C SER A 49 49.39 -0.75 -36.80
N ARG A 50 50.52 -1.46 -36.80
CA ARG A 50 50.63 -2.78 -37.46
C ARG A 50 49.77 -3.85 -36.77
N ILE A 51 49.64 -3.80 -35.45
CA ILE A 51 48.73 -4.69 -34.70
C ILE A 51 47.28 -4.49 -35.17
N SER A 52 46.87 -3.23 -35.35
CA SER A 52 45.52 -2.91 -35.83
C SER A 52 45.26 -3.43 -37.26
N GLU A 53 46.28 -3.42 -38.13
CA GLU A 53 46.18 -3.94 -39.50
C GLU A 53 45.98 -5.47 -39.52
N HIS A 54 46.72 -6.21 -38.69
CA HIS A 54 46.54 -7.66 -38.57
C HIS A 54 45.17 -8.04 -38.00
N PHE A 55 44.65 -7.28 -37.04
CA PHE A 55 43.30 -7.53 -36.53
C PHE A 55 42.22 -7.19 -37.56
N ASP A 56 42.42 -6.14 -38.38
CA ASP A 56 41.51 -5.84 -39.50
C ASP A 56 41.51 -6.96 -40.55
N GLU A 57 42.68 -7.53 -40.86
CA GLU A 57 42.79 -8.69 -41.77
C GLU A 57 41.97 -9.89 -41.25
N ARG A 58 42.04 -10.18 -39.94
CA ARG A 58 41.26 -11.26 -39.33
C ARG A 58 39.76 -10.98 -39.36
N ILE A 59 39.35 -9.73 -39.13
CA ILE A 59 37.93 -9.34 -39.22
C ILE A 59 37.40 -9.49 -40.65
N ARG A 60 38.19 -9.11 -41.66
CA ARG A 60 37.85 -9.30 -43.08
C ARG A 60 37.67 -10.77 -43.47
N LEU A 61 38.41 -11.67 -42.82
CA LEU A 61 38.25 -13.12 -42.98
C LEU A 61 37.00 -13.68 -42.27
N GLY A 62 36.19 -12.84 -41.63
CA GLY A 62 34.90 -13.19 -41.03
C GLY A 62 34.92 -13.42 -39.53
N ALA A 63 36.01 -13.08 -38.83
CA ALA A 63 36.06 -13.12 -37.37
C ALA A 63 35.35 -11.89 -36.77
N ASN A 64 34.35 -12.11 -35.91
CA ASN A 64 33.69 -11.02 -35.18
C ASN A 64 34.37 -10.67 -33.85
N VAL A 65 35.21 -11.58 -33.33
CA VAL A 65 35.88 -11.47 -32.03
C VAL A 65 37.31 -11.98 -32.18
N ILE A 66 38.27 -11.26 -31.61
CA ILE A 66 39.68 -11.62 -31.58
C ILE A 66 39.94 -12.59 -30.42
N VAL A 67 40.48 -13.76 -30.74
CA VAL A 67 40.73 -14.86 -29.79
C VAL A 67 42.22 -14.90 -29.44
N LEU A 68 42.58 -15.61 -28.37
CA LEU A 68 43.95 -15.75 -27.88
C LEU A 68 44.95 -16.19 -28.97
N GLU A 69 44.52 -17.08 -29.88
CA GLU A 69 45.35 -17.55 -31.00
C GLU A 69 45.73 -16.43 -31.97
N ASP A 70 44.82 -15.48 -32.21
CA ASP A 70 45.06 -14.34 -33.09
C ASP A 70 46.13 -13.41 -32.50
N VAL A 71 46.05 -13.15 -31.19
CA VAL A 71 47.01 -12.28 -30.50
C VAL A 71 48.40 -12.92 -30.48
N ASN A 72 48.49 -14.22 -30.21
CA ASN A 72 49.76 -14.93 -30.27
C ASN A 72 50.41 -14.87 -31.66
N ARG A 73 49.62 -15.05 -32.73
CA ARG A 73 50.11 -14.94 -34.11
C ARG A 73 50.64 -13.54 -34.43
N VAL A 74 49.98 -12.50 -33.92
CA VAL A 74 50.45 -11.11 -34.08
C VAL A 74 51.76 -10.90 -33.34
N ILE A 75 51.89 -11.39 -32.11
CA ILE A 75 53.13 -11.27 -31.32
C ILE A 75 54.30 -12.03 -31.96
N GLU A 76 54.05 -13.22 -32.51
CA GLU A 76 55.05 -13.98 -33.27
C GLU A 76 55.53 -13.21 -34.52
N THR A 77 54.64 -12.44 -35.15
CA THR A 77 54.98 -11.64 -36.34
C THR A 77 55.73 -10.35 -35.98
N MET A 78 55.38 -9.72 -34.85
CA MET A 78 56.00 -8.46 -34.39
C MET A 78 57.34 -8.67 -33.66
N GLY A 79 57.55 -9.86 -33.09
CA GLY A 79 58.70 -10.16 -32.26
C GLY A 79 58.49 -9.79 -30.79
N ARG A 80 59.24 -10.46 -29.89
CA ARG A 80 59.19 -10.18 -28.46
C ARG A 80 60.15 -9.04 -28.11
N PRO A 81 59.77 -8.12 -27.20
CA PRO A 81 60.57 -6.94 -26.86
C PRO A 81 61.95 -7.27 -26.27
N GLU A 82 62.15 -8.48 -25.74
CA GLU A 82 63.41 -8.99 -25.20
C GLU A 82 64.45 -9.31 -26.30
N GLU A 83 64.02 -9.61 -27.53
CA GLU A 83 64.92 -9.96 -28.65
C GLU A 83 65.35 -8.71 -29.44
N LEU A 84 64.57 -7.63 -29.39
CA LEU A 84 64.82 -6.38 -30.12
C LEU A 84 65.92 -5.52 -29.46
N SER A 85 66.22 -5.73 -28.17
CA SER A 85 67.26 -5.02 -27.45
C SER A 85 68.68 -5.55 -27.70
N ASP A 86 68.82 -6.80 -28.17
CA ASP A 86 70.13 -7.43 -28.35
C ASP A 86 70.77 -7.11 -29.72
N GLU A 87 70.00 -6.61 -30.69
CA GLU A 87 70.50 -6.32 -32.05
C GLU A 87 70.99 -4.86 -32.24
N SER A 88 70.89 -4.01 -31.22
CA SER A 88 71.26 -2.58 -31.28
C SER A 88 72.56 -2.22 -30.58
N ARG A 89 73.49 -3.17 -30.43
CA ARG A 89 74.86 -2.91 -29.99
C ARG A 89 75.85 -2.96 -31.17
N PRO A 90 76.55 -1.86 -31.51
CA PRO A 90 77.68 -1.94 -32.42
C PRO A 90 78.80 -2.77 -31.81
N GLU A 91 79.33 -3.68 -32.62
CA GLU A 91 80.45 -4.57 -32.31
C GLU A 91 81.66 -3.80 -31.75
N THR A 92 82.18 -4.22 -30.59
CA THR A 92 83.61 -4.12 -30.26
C THR A 92 83.97 -5.22 -29.26
N ASP A 93 84.53 -6.28 -29.84
CA ASP A 93 85.63 -7.15 -29.40
C ASP A 93 85.85 -7.50 -27.90
N SER A 94 86.07 -8.81 -27.71
CA SER A 94 86.91 -9.49 -26.71
C SER A 94 86.39 -9.81 -25.29
N GLN A 95 86.21 -11.13 -25.12
CA GLN A 95 86.72 -12.00 -24.05
C GLN A 95 85.79 -12.45 -22.90
N GLU A 96 85.46 -13.74 -23.05
CA GLU A 96 85.58 -14.83 -22.06
C GLU A 96 84.43 -15.11 -21.09
N GLU A 97 83.85 -16.30 -21.32
CA GLU A 97 83.11 -17.11 -20.38
C GLU A 97 83.87 -17.27 -19.05
N THR A 98 83.16 -17.21 -17.93
CA THR A 98 83.30 -18.23 -16.89
C THR A 98 82.11 -18.18 -15.93
N THR A 99 81.50 -19.36 -15.80
CA THR A 99 80.79 -19.88 -14.64
C THR A 99 81.20 -19.22 -13.32
N ASP A 100 80.26 -18.76 -12.50
CA ASP A 100 79.81 -19.50 -11.31
C ASP A 100 78.72 -18.72 -10.54
N SER A 101 78.01 -19.47 -9.71
CA SER A 101 76.85 -19.10 -8.92
C SER A 101 77.04 -18.04 -7.82
N CYS A 102 75.92 -17.37 -7.53
CA CYS A 102 75.48 -16.78 -6.25
C CYS A 102 76.20 -15.55 -5.64
N GLY A 103 75.49 -14.43 -5.68
CA GLY A 103 75.68 -13.26 -4.82
C GLY A 103 74.37 -12.53 -4.54
N SER A 104 73.72 -12.90 -3.45
CA SER A 104 72.49 -12.33 -2.89
C SER A 104 72.61 -10.82 -2.60
N GLN A 105 71.72 -10.00 -3.18
CA GLN A 105 71.15 -8.85 -2.50
C GLN A 105 69.64 -8.76 -2.77
N ASN A 106 68.90 -8.78 -1.66
CA ASN A 106 67.46 -8.88 -1.52
C ASN A 106 66.67 -7.84 -2.34
N VAL A 107 65.93 -8.29 -3.35
CA VAL A 107 64.63 -7.69 -3.71
C VAL A 107 63.58 -8.74 -3.36
N PRO A 108 62.61 -8.44 -2.48
CA PRO A 108 61.65 -9.45 -2.05
C PRO A 108 60.84 -9.96 -3.25
N PRO A 109 60.41 -11.23 -3.24
CA PRO A 109 59.63 -11.79 -4.31
C PRO A 109 58.31 -11.04 -4.40
N PHE A 110 57.97 -10.51 -5.59
CA PHE A 110 56.62 -10.06 -5.87
C PHE A 110 55.72 -11.29 -5.98
N ASN A 111 55.33 -11.79 -4.80
CA ASN A 111 54.24 -12.74 -4.66
C ASN A 111 52.96 -12.01 -5.10
N GLY A 112 52.44 -12.39 -6.26
CA GLY A 112 51.09 -12.04 -6.66
C GLY A 112 50.09 -12.60 -5.66
N THR A 113 49.73 -11.81 -4.65
CA THR A 113 48.45 -11.77 -3.92
C THR A 113 48.57 -10.81 -2.74
N GLN A 114 48.67 -9.52 -3.06
CA GLN A 114 48.09 -8.51 -2.18
C GLN A 114 47.12 -7.71 -3.02
N ALA A 115 45.90 -8.25 -3.14
CA ALA A 115 44.74 -7.41 -3.32
C ALA A 115 44.81 -6.36 -2.22
N CYS A 116 45.02 -5.10 -2.59
CA CYS A 116 44.69 -4.00 -1.69
C CYS A 116 43.30 -4.36 -1.11
N PRO A 117 43.12 -4.36 0.22
CA PRO A 117 41.80 -4.59 0.78
C PRO A 117 40.87 -3.61 0.08
N PRO A 118 39.77 -4.06 -0.55
CA PRO A 118 38.84 -3.14 -1.15
C PRO A 118 38.47 -2.10 -0.08
N PRO A 119 38.47 -0.79 -0.42
CA PRO A 119 38.07 0.22 0.55
C PRO A 119 36.72 -0.18 1.14
N PRO A 120 36.50 0.03 2.45
CA PRO A 120 35.28 -0.39 3.11
C PRO A 120 34.07 0.11 2.30
N ILE A 121 33.22 -0.84 1.90
CA ILE A 121 32.05 -0.58 1.05
C ILE A 121 31.04 0.19 1.91
N HIS A 122 31.11 1.51 1.85
CA HIS A 122 30.13 2.37 2.50
C HIS A 122 29.02 2.68 1.50
N LYS A 123 27.90 1.94 1.60
CA LYS A 123 26.66 2.31 0.90
C LYS A 123 26.25 3.72 1.33
N ARG A 124 26.02 4.59 0.36
CA ARG A 124 25.54 5.95 0.59
C ARG A 124 24.12 6.08 0.04
N LEU A 125 23.26 6.75 0.80
CA LEU A 125 21.88 6.97 0.37
C LEU A 125 21.83 8.07 -0.67
N PHE A 126 21.45 7.71 -1.89
CA PHE A 126 21.21 8.64 -2.98
C PHE A 126 19.76 8.53 -3.47
N ARG A 127 19.25 9.62 -4.03
CA ARG A 127 17.92 9.67 -4.65
C ARG A 127 18.02 9.12 -6.08
N ASP A 128 17.18 8.13 -6.40
CA ASP A 128 17.16 7.48 -7.72
C ASP A 128 16.18 8.17 -8.67
N ILE A 129 16.68 8.69 -9.79
CA ILE A 129 15.86 9.33 -10.83
C ILE A 129 15.21 8.29 -11.75
N ARG A 130 15.82 7.13 -11.97
CA ARG A 130 15.44 6.18 -13.01
C ARG A 130 14.15 5.46 -12.68
N HIS A 131 13.93 5.18 -11.39
CA HIS A 131 12.68 4.61 -10.86
C HIS A 131 11.81 5.64 -10.11
N ARG A 132 11.85 6.92 -10.52
CA ARG A 132 11.10 8.00 -9.85
C ARG A 132 9.59 7.91 -10.07
N VAL A 133 8.81 8.07 -9.00
CA VAL A 133 7.35 8.30 -9.07
C VAL A 133 6.96 9.51 -8.22
N PHE A 134 7.46 9.57 -6.99
CA PHE A 134 7.54 10.80 -6.22
C PHE A 134 9.00 11.00 -5.87
N GLY A 135 9.61 12.06 -6.40
CA GLY A 135 10.96 12.53 -6.04
C GLY A 135 12.12 11.55 -6.26
N GLY A 136 11.93 10.23 -6.33
CA GLY A 136 13.00 9.23 -6.31
C GLY A 136 13.49 8.84 -4.90
N VAL A 137 12.91 9.42 -3.84
CA VAL A 137 13.37 9.21 -2.46
C VAL A 137 13.11 7.77 -2.00
N ILE A 138 11.90 7.26 -2.27
CA ILE A 138 11.51 5.89 -1.89
C ILE A 138 12.34 4.84 -2.65
N ALA A 139 12.66 5.10 -3.92
CA ALA A 139 13.51 4.23 -4.74
C ALA A 139 14.98 4.26 -4.28
N GLY A 140 15.47 5.43 -3.86
CA GLY A 140 16.78 5.55 -3.20
C GLY A 140 16.86 4.76 -1.90
N LEU A 141 15.81 4.87 -1.07
CA LEU A 141 15.73 4.18 0.20
C LEU A 141 15.65 2.65 0.03
N SER A 142 14.92 2.16 -0.96
CA SER A 142 14.83 0.73 -1.24
C SER A 142 16.17 0.12 -1.66
N GLN A 143 16.99 0.84 -2.45
CA GLN A 143 18.33 0.37 -2.83
C GLN A 143 19.29 0.34 -1.64
N TYR A 144 19.18 1.30 -0.73
CA TYR A 144 19.98 1.33 0.49
C TYR A 144 19.67 0.13 1.39
N PHE A 145 18.39 -0.27 1.50
CA PHE A 145 17.93 -1.41 2.29
C PHE A 145 17.90 -2.76 1.54
N ASP A 146 18.29 -2.80 0.26
CA ASP A 146 18.17 -3.98 -0.63
C ASP A 146 16.75 -4.60 -0.67
N TRP A 147 15.71 -3.75 -0.62
CA TRP A 147 14.31 -4.17 -0.72
C TRP A 147 13.71 -3.84 -2.09
N ASP A 148 12.62 -4.53 -2.45
CA ASP A 148 11.86 -4.20 -3.65
C ASP A 148 11.25 -2.79 -3.54
N VAL A 149 11.45 -1.98 -4.58
CA VAL A 149 10.95 -0.59 -4.68
C VAL A 149 9.43 -0.52 -4.44
N THR A 150 8.68 -1.50 -4.94
CA THR A 150 7.23 -1.62 -4.81
C THR A 150 6.83 -1.87 -3.35
N VAL A 151 7.55 -2.76 -2.66
CA VAL A 151 7.31 -3.07 -1.25
C VAL A 151 7.55 -1.82 -0.38
N MET A 152 8.64 -1.10 -0.62
CA MET A 152 8.92 0.15 0.09
C MET A 152 7.87 1.23 -0.14
N ARG A 153 7.29 1.30 -1.34
CA ARG A 153 6.18 2.23 -1.63
C ARG A 153 4.90 1.86 -0.88
N ILE A 154 4.54 0.57 -0.87
CA ILE A 154 3.36 0.09 -0.14
C ILE A 154 3.53 0.38 1.35
N LEU A 155 4.71 0.10 1.91
CA LEU A 155 5.05 0.39 3.29
C LEU A 155 4.87 1.87 3.63
N PHE A 156 5.41 2.76 2.78
CA PHE A 156 5.30 4.21 2.99
C PHE A 156 3.84 4.69 3.01
N VAL A 157 2.99 4.13 2.15
CA VAL A 157 1.58 4.53 2.11
C VAL A 157 0.79 3.96 3.29
N VAL A 158 1.06 2.72 3.71
CA VAL A 158 0.47 2.15 4.94
C VAL A 158 0.85 3.01 6.15
N LEU A 159 2.12 3.40 6.26
CA LEU A 159 2.60 4.29 7.33
C LEU A 159 1.87 5.65 7.32
N THR A 160 1.66 6.19 6.12
CA THR A 160 0.95 7.46 5.91
C THR A 160 -0.51 7.37 6.36
N LEU A 161 -1.19 6.25 6.06
CA LEU A 161 -2.56 5.99 6.52
C LEU A 161 -2.65 5.83 8.04
N CYS A 162 -1.72 5.10 8.67
CA CYS A 162 -1.71 4.89 10.12
C CYS A 162 -1.41 6.17 10.90
N THR A 163 -0.63 7.10 10.34
CA THR A 163 -0.10 8.27 11.05
C THR A 163 -0.81 9.58 10.69
N TYR A 164 -2.06 9.54 10.22
CA TYR A 164 -2.86 10.75 9.90
C TYR A 164 -2.25 11.66 8.80
N PHE A 165 -1.60 11.09 7.77
CA PHE A 165 -1.12 11.74 6.54
C PHE A 165 -0.02 12.82 6.69
N TRP A 166 -0.26 13.84 7.50
CA TRP A 166 0.59 15.02 7.70
C TRP A 166 2.06 14.73 8.09
N PRO A 167 2.36 13.90 9.11
CA PRO A 167 3.75 13.70 9.53
C PRO A 167 4.60 12.99 8.46
N CYS A 168 4.00 12.06 7.71
CA CYS A 168 4.70 11.35 6.63
C CYS A 168 5.03 12.28 5.45
N VAL A 169 4.14 13.21 5.12
CA VAL A 169 4.38 14.20 4.05
C VAL A 169 5.51 15.16 4.43
N ILE A 170 5.56 15.61 5.69
CA ILE A 170 6.64 16.47 6.18
C ILE A 170 7.99 15.74 6.14
N ILE A 171 8.06 14.52 6.67
CA ILE A 171 9.29 13.69 6.63
C ILE A 171 9.76 13.49 5.19
N TYR A 172 8.81 13.23 4.28
CA TYR A 172 9.12 13.05 2.87
C TYR A 172 9.68 14.31 2.21
N LEU A 173 9.12 15.49 2.50
CA LEU A 173 9.62 16.78 2.02
C LEU A 173 11.03 17.06 2.54
N VAL A 174 11.29 16.79 3.82
CA VAL A 174 12.62 16.94 4.41
C VAL A 174 13.62 15.99 3.75
N ALA A 175 13.27 14.71 3.59
CA ALA A 175 14.13 13.73 2.93
C ALA A 175 14.40 14.10 1.46
N TRP A 176 13.41 14.66 0.76
CA TRP A 176 13.57 15.13 -0.61
C TRP A 176 14.54 16.32 -0.74
N MET A 177 14.59 17.20 0.26
CA MET A 177 15.51 18.34 0.30
C MET A 177 16.92 17.93 0.75
N VAL A 178 17.04 17.00 1.71
CA VAL A 178 18.33 16.59 2.30
C VAL A 178 19.09 15.60 1.40
N ILE A 179 18.39 14.66 0.75
CA ILE A 179 19.05 13.57 0.02
C ILE A 179 19.43 14.03 -1.40
N PRO A 180 20.74 14.06 -1.73
CA PRO A 180 21.20 14.44 -3.06
C PRO A 180 20.88 13.36 -4.10
N VAL A 181 20.90 13.77 -5.36
CA VAL A 181 20.58 12.90 -6.50
C VAL A 181 21.86 12.27 -7.03
N ALA A 182 21.85 10.95 -7.30
CA ALA A 182 22.97 10.31 -7.98
C ALA A 182 23.01 10.77 -9.44
N ARG A 183 24.05 11.51 -9.81
CA ARG A 183 24.29 11.98 -11.19
C ARG A 183 25.49 11.30 -11.82
N THR A 184 26.46 10.87 -11.03
CA THR A 184 27.69 10.25 -11.55
C THR A 184 27.61 8.72 -11.53
N PRO A 185 28.24 8.01 -12.50
CA PRO A 185 28.30 6.55 -12.51
C PRO A 185 28.89 5.96 -11.22
N ARG A 186 29.87 6.66 -10.66
CA ARG A 186 30.45 6.36 -9.35
C ARG A 186 29.40 6.43 -8.23
N GLU A 187 28.60 7.50 -8.17
CA GLU A 187 27.52 7.63 -7.17
C GLU A 187 26.45 6.53 -7.32
N ILE A 188 26.15 6.11 -8.54
CA ILE A 188 25.22 5.00 -8.80
C ILE A 188 25.78 3.68 -8.25
N LEU A 189 27.07 3.40 -8.46
CA LEU A 189 27.73 2.23 -7.89
C LEU A 189 27.79 2.29 -6.34
N GLU A 190 28.05 3.48 -5.79
CA GLU A 190 28.05 3.73 -4.34
C GLU A 190 26.63 3.54 -3.72
N MET A 191 25.57 3.91 -4.45
CA MET A 191 24.18 3.64 -4.07
C MET A 191 23.86 2.14 -4.11
N GLN A 192 24.36 1.43 -5.13
CA GLN A 192 24.15 0.00 -5.31
C GLN A 192 25.00 -0.86 -4.37
N GLY A 193 26.00 -0.28 -3.70
CA GLY A 193 26.95 -1.00 -2.86
C GLY A 193 27.94 -1.87 -3.63
N GLN A 194 28.17 -1.56 -4.92
CA GLN A 194 29.18 -2.23 -5.73
C GLN A 194 30.55 -1.58 -5.52
N PRO A 195 31.66 -2.35 -5.58
CA PRO A 195 32.98 -1.77 -5.40
C PRO A 195 33.30 -0.83 -6.56
N VAL A 196 33.81 0.35 -6.23
CA VAL A 196 34.20 1.42 -7.18
C VAL A 196 35.53 1.03 -7.82
N THR A 197 35.50 0.05 -8.72
CA THR A 197 36.62 -0.39 -9.54
C THR A 197 36.47 0.14 -10.97
N LEU A 198 37.58 0.29 -11.70
CA LEU A 198 37.57 0.78 -13.08
C LEU A 198 36.66 -0.08 -13.99
N ASP A 199 36.62 -1.39 -13.76
CA ASP A 199 35.76 -2.32 -14.50
C ASP A 199 34.26 -2.06 -14.26
N ASN A 200 33.86 -1.85 -13.01
CA ASN A 200 32.46 -1.61 -12.66
C ASN A 200 32.00 -0.22 -13.10
N ILE A 201 32.87 0.79 -13.02
CA ILE A 201 32.61 2.15 -13.50
C ILE A 201 32.46 2.15 -15.02
N GLY A 202 33.34 1.45 -15.74
CA GLY A 202 33.25 1.28 -17.18
C GLY A 202 31.93 0.63 -17.59
N GLN A 203 31.55 -0.48 -16.94
CA GLN A 203 30.28 -1.14 -17.21
C GLN A 203 29.05 -0.29 -16.87
N THR A 204 29.05 0.45 -15.75
CA THR A 204 27.93 1.35 -15.45
C THR A 204 27.86 2.54 -16.39
N VAL A 205 28.99 3.08 -16.85
CA VAL A 205 28.98 4.12 -17.90
C VAL A 205 28.39 3.57 -19.18
N ILE A 206 28.81 2.39 -19.64
CA ILE A 206 28.31 1.76 -20.88
C ILE A 206 26.80 1.44 -20.77
N ASN A 207 26.38 0.86 -19.64
CA ASN A 207 24.97 0.56 -19.37
C ASN A 207 24.11 1.83 -19.19
N ASN A 208 24.73 2.97 -18.90
CA ASN A 208 24.07 4.27 -18.78
C ASN A 208 24.21 5.15 -20.04
N SER A 209 25.19 4.91 -20.92
CA SER A 209 25.50 5.71 -22.10
C SER A 209 24.85 5.17 -23.37
N VAL A 210 24.45 3.91 -23.39
CA VAL A 210 23.55 3.35 -24.40
C VAL A 210 22.11 3.62 -23.94
N PRO A 211 21.40 4.66 -24.44
CA PRO A 211 19.95 4.66 -24.32
C PRO A 211 19.46 3.39 -25.03
N PRO A 212 18.59 2.58 -24.40
CA PRO A 212 18.00 1.44 -25.08
C PRO A 212 17.43 1.93 -26.42
N ALA A 213 17.80 1.27 -27.53
CA ALA A 213 17.31 1.59 -28.86
C ALA A 213 15.81 1.84 -28.78
N ALA A 214 15.40 3.10 -29.00
CA ALA A 214 14.13 3.63 -28.51
C ALA A 214 12.96 2.67 -28.76
N PRO A 215 12.41 2.04 -27.71
CA PRO A 215 11.02 1.60 -27.77
C PRO A 215 10.17 2.87 -27.90
N VAL A 216 9.28 2.85 -28.90
CA VAL A 216 8.19 3.81 -29.09
C VAL A 216 7.55 4.14 -27.73
N PRO A 217 7.22 5.40 -27.44
CA PRO A 217 6.73 5.79 -26.11
C PRO A 217 5.36 5.16 -25.85
N ASP A 218 5.35 4.03 -25.15
CA ASP A 218 4.16 3.45 -24.56
C ASP A 218 3.84 4.24 -23.30
N THR A 219 3.40 5.51 -23.45
CA THR A 219 2.74 6.35 -22.42
C THR A 219 2.89 5.76 -21.01
N ASP A 220 4.06 5.96 -20.40
CA ASP A 220 4.57 5.35 -19.16
C ASP A 220 3.79 5.79 -17.91
N THR A 221 2.48 5.61 -17.94
CA THR A 221 1.59 5.75 -16.78
C THR A 221 1.62 4.46 -15.94
N SER A 222 2.34 3.43 -16.37
CA SER A 222 2.20 2.04 -15.90
C SER A 222 2.76 1.77 -14.50
N SER A 223 3.91 2.34 -14.09
CA SER A 223 4.49 2.04 -12.77
C SER A 223 3.78 2.74 -11.61
N PHE A 224 3.33 3.99 -11.81
CA PHE A 224 2.56 4.71 -10.79
C PHE A 224 1.10 4.30 -10.79
N ALA A 225 0.44 4.18 -11.94
CA ALA A 225 -0.96 3.76 -11.98
C ALA A 225 -1.14 2.34 -11.47
N TYR A 226 -0.22 1.42 -11.76
CA TYR A 226 -0.25 0.07 -11.17
C TYR A 226 -0.11 0.11 -9.64
N PHE A 227 0.81 0.93 -9.13
CA PHE A 227 0.97 1.15 -7.70
C PHE A 227 -0.30 1.73 -7.05
N VAL A 228 -0.87 2.80 -7.62
CA VAL A 228 -2.09 3.45 -7.13
C VAL A 228 -3.28 2.50 -7.20
N ASN A 229 -3.43 1.75 -8.30
CA ASN A 229 -4.49 0.77 -8.46
C ASN A 229 -4.36 -0.39 -7.45
N THR A 230 -3.14 -0.89 -7.23
CA THR A 230 -2.86 -1.95 -6.25
C THR A 230 -3.17 -1.47 -4.85
N PHE A 231 -2.66 -0.29 -4.47
CA PHE A 231 -2.94 0.35 -3.19
C PHE A 231 -4.44 0.60 -2.97
N PHE A 232 -5.13 1.20 -3.94
CA PHE A 232 -6.56 1.47 -3.84
C PHE A 232 -7.38 0.18 -3.77
N SER A 233 -6.98 -0.87 -4.50
CA SER A 233 -7.66 -2.18 -4.44
C SER A 233 -7.50 -2.86 -3.08
N ILE A 234 -6.37 -2.69 -2.42
CA ILE A 234 -6.10 -3.21 -1.07
C ILE A 234 -6.87 -2.39 -0.04
N ALA A 235 -6.74 -1.06 -0.09
CA ALA A 235 -7.49 -0.15 0.78
C ALA A 235 -9.00 -0.35 0.66
N ALA A 236 -9.53 -0.49 -0.56
CA ALA A 236 -10.94 -0.73 -0.82
C ALA A 236 -11.42 -2.06 -0.20
N LYS A 237 -10.62 -3.13 -0.23
CA LYS A 237 -10.96 -4.40 0.44
C LYS A 237 -11.01 -4.26 1.95
N PHE A 238 -10.06 -3.53 2.55
CA PHE A 238 -10.05 -3.26 3.99
C PHE A 238 -11.27 -2.42 4.42
N ILE A 239 -11.54 -1.33 3.69
CA ILE A 239 -12.68 -0.45 3.94
C ILE A 239 -13.99 -1.23 3.80
N LEU A 240 -14.15 -1.98 2.71
CA LEU A 240 -15.35 -2.78 2.48
C LEU A 240 -15.53 -3.89 3.52
N GLY A 241 -14.44 -4.51 3.98
CA GLY A 241 -14.46 -5.49 5.06
C GLY A 241 -14.87 -4.88 6.40
N PHE A 242 -14.40 -3.67 6.72
CA PHE A 242 -14.80 -2.95 7.93
C PHE A 242 -16.28 -2.58 7.93
N PHE A 243 -16.78 -2.02 6.83
CA PHE A 243 -18.21 -1.74 6.67
C PHE A 243 -19.06 -3.02 6.67
N GLY A 244 -18.56 -4.10 6.08
CA GLY A 244 -19.19 -5.42 6.12
C GLY A 244 -19.28 -5.98 7.55
N LEU A 245 -18.24 -5.81 8.37
CA LEU A 245 -18.22 -6.22 9.77
C LEU A 245 -19.25 -5.44 10.60
N ILE A 246 -19.28 -4.12 10.44
CA ILE A 246 -20.27 -3.27 11.12
C ILE A 246 -21.68 -3.68 10.72
N ALA A 247 -21.94 -3.84 9.42
CA ALA A 247 -23.23 -4.27 8.92
C ALA A 247 -23.62 -5.66 9.45
N ALA A 248 -22.67 -6.59 9.60
CA ALA A 248 -22.92 -7.91 10.18
C ALA A 248 -23.30 -7.82 11.66
N VAL A 249 -22.60 -7.02 12.46
CA VAL A 249 -22.93 -6.79 13.87
C VAL A 249 -24.32 -6.16 14.00
N THR A 250 -24.60 -5.14 13.19
CA THR A 250 -25.92 -4.50 13.12
C THR A 250 -27.01 -5.52 12.78
N ALA A 251 -26.79 -6.37 11.77
CA ALA A 251 -27.75 -7.42 11.41
C ALA A 251 -28.01 -8.42 12.55
N ILE A 252 -26.97 -8.81 13.30
CA ILE A 252 -27.11 -9.70 14.47
C ILE A 252 -27.96 -9.03 15.55
N VAL A 253 -27.70 -7.75 15.87
CA VAL A 253 -28.46 -7.01 16.87
C VAL A 253 -29.94 -6.91 16.48
N PHE A 254 -30.25 -6.51 15.25
CA PHE A 254 -31.65 -6.43 14.79
C PHE A 254 -32.33 -7.80 14.70
N CYS A 255 -31.60 -8.86 14.34
CA CYS A 255 -32.11 -10.22 14.40
C CYS A 255 -32.51 -10.62 15.83
N CYS A 256 -31.67 -10.32 16.82
CA CYS A 256 -32.00 -10.53 18.22
C CYS A 256 -33.23 -9.73 18.66
N LEU A 257 -33.34 -8.46 18.26
CA LEU A 257 -34.51 -7.63 18.59
C LEU A 257 -35.81 -8.19 18.00
N ILE A 258 -35.78 -8.69 16.75
CA ILE A 258 -36.94 -9.35 16.13
C ILE A 258 -37.34 -10.60 16.91
N LEU A 259 -36.38 -11.42 17.34
CA LEU A 259 -36.67 -12.62 18.15
C LEU A 259 -37.31 -12.27 19.50
N VAL A 260 -36.82 -11.21 20.15
CA VAL A 260 -37.41 -10.72 21.41
C VAL A 260 -38.82 -10.18 21.16
N ALA A 261 -39.06 -9.43 20.09
CA ALA A 261 -40.38 -8.93 19.73
C ALA A 261 -41.38 -10.06 19.45
N ILE A 262 -40.97 -11.10 18.70
CA ILE A 262 -41.80 -12.30 18.45
C ILE A 262 -42.11 -13.02 19.77
N CYS A 263 -41.11 -13.16 20.65
CA CYS A 263 -41.30 -13.75 21.98
C CYS A 263 -42.31 -12.97 22.82
N GLY A 264 -42.20 -11.63 22.83
CA GLY A 264 -43.15 -10.74 23.49
C GLY A 264 -44.57 -10.93 22.97
N ILE A 265 -44.75 -10.97 21.65
CA ILE A 265 -46.06 -11.24 21.03
C ILE A 265 -46.62 -12.59 21.51
N ILE A 266 -45.84 -13.67 21.50
CA ILE A 266 -46.29 -15.00 21.93
C ILE A 266 -46.72 -15.01 23.41
N ILE A 267 -45.96 -14.34 24.28
CA ILE A 267 -46.28 -14.25 25.71
C ILE A 267 -47.56 -13.44 25.91
N TYR A 268 -47.74 -12.36 25.16
CA TYR A 268 -48.97 -11.58 25.18
C TYR A 268 -50.18 -12.43 24.76
N TRP A 269 -50.07 -13.21 23.68
CA TRP A 269 -51.14 -14.12 23.24
C TRP A 269 -51.52 -15.19 24.27
N THR A 270 -50.56 -15.66 25.05
CA THR A 270 -50.76 -16.78 25.98
C THR A 270 -51.17 -16.33 27.38
N SER A 271 -50.67 -15.19 27.85
CA SER A 271 -50.82 -14.73 29.24
C SER A 271 -51.45 -13.34 29.39
N GLY A 272 -51.56 -12.58 28.30
CA GLY A 272 -51.96 -11.16 28.34
C GLY A 272 -50.92 -10.22 28.95
N ALA A 273 -49.74 -10.71 29.35
CA ALA A 273 -48.69 -9.90 29.95
C ALA A 273 -47.98 -9.03 28.89
N THR A 274 -47.78 -7.74 29.20
CA THR A 274 -47.14 -6.76 28.30
C THR A 274 -45.70 -6.43 28.69
N THR A 275 -45.18 -6.98 29.79
CA THR A 275 -43.90 -6.56 30.42
C THR A 275 -42.69 -6.56 29.48
N ILE A 276 -42.61 -7.51 28.55
CA ILE A 276 -41.51 -7.60 27.57
C ILE A 276 -41.70 -6.60 26.42
N LEU A 277 -42.95 -6.30 26.06
CA LEU A 277 -43.28 -5.31 25.04
C LEU A 277 -43.06 -3.89 25.56
N ASP A 278 -43.50 -3.62 26.79
CA ASP A 278 -43.28 -2.34 27.48
C ASP A 278 -41.78 -2.09 27.69
N GLY A 279 -41.01 -3.13 28.03
CA GLY A 279 -39.56 -3.03 28.19
C GLY A 279 -38.76 -2.82 26.89
N LEU A 280 -39.37 -3.03 25.73
CA LEU A 280 -38.75 -2.70 24.43
C LEU A 280 -38.93 -1.21 24.07
N ASP A 281 -39.85 -0.50 24.74
CA ASP A 281 -40.12 0.96 24.59
C ASP A 281 -40.47 1.41 23.16
N ILE A 282 -40.88 0.49 22.28
CA ILE A 282 -41.02 0.79 20.83
C ILE A 282 -42.36 1.46 20.53
N LEU A 283 -43.36 1.35 21.40
CA LEU A 283 -44.67 1.93 21.19
C LEU A 283 -45.45 1.95 22.51
N GLU A 284 -45.36 3.07 23.22
CA GLU A 284 -46.29 3.46 24.27
C GLU A 284 -47.65 3.73 23.62
N THR A 285 -48.37 2.67 23.22
CA THR A 285 -49.63 2.81 22.50
C THR A 285 -50.75 1.89 22.98
N ALA A 286 -51.99 2.37 22.86
CA ALA A 286 -53.22 1.71 23.29
C ALA A 286 -53.51 0.37 22.59
N ALA A 287 -52.77 0.03 21.51
CA ALA A 287 -52.97 -1.16 20.70
C ALA A 287 -51.65 -1.98 20.54
N PRO A 288 -51.23 -2.76 21.56
CA PRO A 288 -49.93 -3.44 21.59
C PRO A 288 -49.74 -4.43 20.43
N TYR A 289 -50.81 -4.99 19.87
CA TYR A 289 -50.74 -5.96 18.77
C TYR A 289 -50.28 -5.35 17.44
N ILE A 290 -50.97 -4.31 16.97
CA ILE A 290 -50.71 -3.68 15.66
C ILE A 290 -49.34 -3.01 15.68
N SER A 291 -49.06 -2.34 16.81
CA SER A 291 -47.78 -1.77 17.18
C SER A 291 -46.61 -2.75 17.03
N SER A 292 -46.72 -3.95 17.63
CA SER A 292 -45.64 -4.94 17.62
C SER A 292 -45.32 -5.44 16.21
N TRP A 293 -46.34 -5.67 15.38
CA TRP A 293 -46.14 -6.04 13.98
C TRP A 293 -45.52 -4.91 13.16
N GLY A 294 -45.87 -3.65 13.46
CA GLY A 294 -45.22 -2.47 12.89
C GLY A 294 -43.73 -2.39 13.27
N GLY A 295 -43.40 -2.59 14.56
CA GLY A 295 -42.02 -2.60 15.04
C GLY A 295 -41.16 -3.69 14.40
N ILE A 296 -41.70 -4.91 14.25
CA ILE A 296 -41.01 -6.00 13.53
C ILE A 296 -40.76 -5.63 12.07
N ALA A 297 -41.73 -4.99 11.41
CA ALA A 297 -41.57 -4.56 10.02
C ALA A 297 -40.44 -3.50 9.88
N ILE A 298 -40.32 -2.56 10.83
CA ILE A 298 -39.21 -1.59 10.87
C ILE A 298 -37.87 -2.28 11.07
N PHE A 299 -37.78 -3.24 12.00
CA PHE A 299 -36.54 -3.99 12.20
C PHE A 299 -36.15 -4.81 10.98
N CYS A 300 -37.11 -5.42 10.28
CA CYS A 300 -36.87 -6.11 9.01
C CYS A 300 -36.35 -5.16 7.93
N ALA A 301 -36.88 -3.93 7.84
CA ALA A 301 -36.41 -2.90 6.91
C ALA A 301 -34.97 -2.45 7.21
N ILE A 302 -34.52 -2.47 8.46
CA ILE A 302 -33.12 -2.15 8.79
C ILE A 302 -32.20 -3.37 8.60
N LEU A 303 -32.71 -4.57 8.85
CA LEU A 303 -31.96 -5.83 8.77
C LEU A 303 -31.57 -6.20 7.33
N LEU A 304 -32.49 -6.06 6.38
CA LEU A 304 -32.26 -6.41 4.97
C LEU A 304 -31.12 -5.64 4.28
N PRO A 305 -31.02 -4.30 4.36
CA PRO A 305 -29.90 -3.57 3.79
C PRO A 305 -28.58 -3.93 4.50
N ALA A 306 -28.62 -4.16 5.82
CA ALA A 306 -27.44 -4.61 6.56
C ALA A 306 -26.94 -5.99 6.08
N LEU A 307 -27.86 -6.94 5.85
CA LEU A 307 -27.53 -8.25 5.26
C LEU A 307 -27.03 -8.13 3.82
N ALA A 308 -27.62 -7.26 3.01
CA ALA A 308 -27.19 -7.03 1.62
C ALA A 308 -25.75 -6.47 1.56
N VAL A 309 -25.43 -5.49 2.39
CA VAL A 309 -24.07 -4.93 2.50
C VAL A 309 -23.08 -6.00 2.98
N THR A 310 -23.47 -6.78 3.98
CA THR A 310 -22.63 -7.87 4.51
C THR A 310 -22.37 -8.95 3.46
N TRP A 311 -23.39 -9.33 2.67
CA TRP A 311 -23.27 -10.30 1.59
C TRP A 311 -22.33 -9.79 0.49
N VAL A 312 -22.50 -8.54 0.04
CA VAL A 312 -21.63 -7.93 -0.97
C VAL A 312 -20.19 -7.83 -0.47
N ALA A 313 -19.97 -7.39 0.78
CA ALA A 313 -18.65 -7.33 1.39
C ALA A 313 -17.99 -8.71 1.45
N SER A 314 -18.75 -9.74 1.82
CA SER A 314 -18.29 -11.13 1.87
C SER A 314 -17.95 -11.67 0.48
N CYS A 315 -18.74 -11.37 -0.55
CA CYS A 315 -18.43 -11.75 -1.94
C CYS A 315 -17.11 -11.15 -2.42
N VAL A 316 -16.86 -9.88 -2.12
CA VAL A 316 -15.62 -9.19 -2.54
C VAL A 316 -14.40 -9.69 -1.78
N LEU A 317 -14.53 -9.95 -0.47
CA LEU A 317 -13.43 -10.47 0.36
C LEU A 317 -13.07 -11.92 0.00
N PHE A 318 -14.06 -12.80 -0.13
CA PHE A 318 -13.84 -14.24 -0.34
C PHE A 318 -13.80 -14.65 -1.82
N LYS A 319 -13.87 -13.69 -2.76
CA LYS A 319 -14.03 -13.94 -4.21
C LYS A 319 -15.19 -14.91 -4.51
N ALA A 320 -16.22 -14.89 -3.67
CA ALA A 320 -17.39 -15.72 -3.84
C ALA A 320 -18.27 -15.17 -4.97
N LYS A 321 -19.21 -15.97 -5.47
CA LYS A 321 -20.13 -15.59 -6.54
C LYS A 321 -20.90 -14.32 -6.14
N THR A 322 -20.76 -13.26 -6.94
CA THR A 322 -21.53 -12.03 -6.73
C THR A 322 -23.02 -12.28 -7.01
N PRO A 323 -23.93 -11.60 -6.27
CA PRO A 323 -25.36 -11.74 -6.53
C PRO A 323 -25.67 -11.29 -7.97
N SER A 324 -26.61 -12.00 -8.61
CA SER A 324 -27.06 -11.62 -9.95
C SER A 324 -27.72 -10.23 -9.88
N LYS A 325 -27.64 -9.46 -10.98
CA LYS A 325 -28.31 -8.15 -11.08
C LYS A 325 -29.80 -8.25 -10.74
N ALA A 326 -30.45 -9.35 -11.16
CA ALA A 326 -31.85 -9.65 -10.83
C ALA A 326 -32.07 -9.82 -9.33
N GLY A 327 -31.18 -10.52 -8.62
CA GLY A 327 -31.28 -10.72 -7.17
C GLY A 327 -31.20 -9.43 -6.37
N ILE A 328 -30.33 -8.50 -6.79
CA ILE A 328 -30.23 -7.16 -6.16
C ILE A 328 -31.54 -6.37 -6.38
N ILE A 329 -32.07 -6.37 -7.60
CA ILE A 329 -33.32 -5.67 -7.93
C ILE A 329 -34.48 -6.24 -7.12
N THR A 330 -34.59 -7.57 -7.00
CA THR A 330 -35.64 -8.19 -6.18
C THR A 330 -35.53 -7.84 -4.70
N ALA A 331 -34.31 -7.75 -4.15
CA ALA A 331 -34.10 -7.36 -2.76
C ALA A 331 -34.52 -5.92 -2.50
N VAL A 332 -34.22 -4.99 -3.42
CA VAL A 332 -34.64 -3.58 -3.31
C VAL A 332 -36.16 -3.43 -3.42
N ILE A 333 -36.82 -4.18 -4.31
CA ILE A 333 -38.29 -4.17 -4.40
C ILE A 333 -38.90 -4.69 -3.10
N LEU A 334 -38.35 -5.78 -2.54
CA LEU A 334 -38.82 -6.35 -1.29
C LEU A 334 -38.64 -5.38 -0.11
N GLU A 335 -37.54 -4.64 -0.08
CA GLU A 335 -37.27 -3.58 0.91
C GLU A 335 -38.34 -2.47 0.88
N ILE A 336 -38.65 -1.96 -0.32
CA ILE A 336 -39.68 -0.92 -0.49
C ILE A 336 -41.05 -1.42 -0.02
N ILE A 337 -41.38 -2.68 -0.28
CA ILE A 337 -42.64 -3.29 0.17
C ILE A 337 -42.70 -3.36 1.70
N ILE A 338 -41.62 -3.77 2.36
CA ILE A 338 -41.58 -3.86 3.84
C ILE A 338 -41.69 -2.47 4.47
N ILE A 339 -41.01 -1.47 3.91
CA ILE A 339 -41.13 -0.07 4.38
C ILE A 339 -42.57 0.42 4.24
N ALA A 340 -43.23 0.12 3.12
CA ALA A 340 -44.64 0.49 2.91
C ALA A 340 -45.57 -0.21 3.92
N ILE A 341 -45.34 -1.50 4.20
CA ILE A 341 -46.12 -2.25 5.20
C ILE A 341 -45.89 -1.65 6.60
N ALA A 342 -44.66 -1.34 6.97
CA ALA A 342 -44.33 -0.72 8.26
C ALA A 342 -45.05 0.63 8.43
N ALA A 343 -45.02 1.48 7.39
CA ALA A 343 -45.70 2.78 7.42
C ALA A 343 -47.22 2.65 7.57
N VAL A 344 -47.84 1.68 6.87
CA VAL A 344 -49.27 1.42 6.98
C VAL A 344 -49.64 0.91 8.37
N LEU A 345 -48.86 -0.03 8.94
CA LEU A 345 -49.12 -0.58 10.26
C LEU A 345 -48.97 0.46 11.38
N MET A 346 -47.97 1.33 11.30
CA MET A 346 -47.81 2.44 12.25
C MET A 346 -48.93 3.47 12.11
N GLY A 347 -49.30 3.85 10.88
CA GLY A 347 -50.41 4.78 10.67
C GLY A 347 -51.77 4.23 11.14
N LEU A 348 -51.97 2.91 11.08
CA LEU A 348 -53.13 2.28 11.68
C LEU A 348 -53.06 2.32 13.21
N ALA A 349 -51.91 2.04 13.81
CA ALA A 349 -51.72 2.10 15.26
C ALA A 349 -52.06 3.49 15.82
N ASP A 350 -51.54 4.56 15.20
CA ASP A 350 -51.83 5.95 15.57
C ASP A 350 -53.34 6.26 15.45
N HIS A 351 -53.99 5.77 14.39
CA HIS A 351 -55.43 5.98 14.21
C HIS A 351 -56.27 5.29 15.29
N TYR A 352 -55.85 4.11 15.78
CA TYR A 352 -56.51 3.44 16.90
C TYR A 352 -56.33 4.19 18.22
N GLU A 353 -55.17 4.82 18.43
CA GLU A 353 -54.91 5.67 19.60
C GLU A 353 -55.84 6.88 19.64
N ASP A 354 -55.93 7.62 18.53
CA ASP A 354 -56.78 8.80 18.43
C ASP A 354 -58.24 8.47 18.72
N GLN A 355 -58.72 7.32 18.21
CA GLN A 355 -60.08 6.83 18.48
C GLN A 355 -60.27 6.44 19.95
N ALA A 356 -59.30 5.73 20.55
CA ALA A 356 -59.35 5.35 21.96
C ALA A 356 -59.36 6.59 22.87
N PHE A 357 -58.54 7.60 22.56
CA PHE A 357 -58.50 8.86 23.30
C PHE A 357 -59.81 9.64 23.18
N CYS A 358 -60.41 9.71 21.98
CA CYS A 358 -61.70 10.37 21.77
C CYS A 358 -62.85 9.66 22.52
N LEU A 359 -62.87 8.32 22.53
CA LEU A 359 -63.86 7.54 23.27
C LEU A 359 -63.68 7.69 24.79
N PHE A 360 -62.45 7.66 25.28
CA PHE A 360 -62.15 7.88 26.70
C PHE A 360 -62.55 9.29 27.15
N TYR A 361 -62.22 10.31 26.35
CA TYR A 361 -62.61 11.70 26.63
C TYR A 361 -64.13 11.86 26.62
N SER A 362 -64.84 11.28 25.64
CA SER A 362 -66.31 11.29 25.55
C SER A 362 -66.99 10.59 26.74
N MET A 363 -66.44 9.48 27.24
CA MET A 363 -66.94 8.78 28.42
C MET A 363 -66.60 9.47 29.75
N ALA A 364 -65.58 10.33 29.80
CA ALA A 364 -65.21 11.09 31.00
C ALA A 364 -66.11 12.33 31.24
N GLN A 365 -66.69 12.91 30.18
CA GLN A 365 -67.58 14.09 30.27
C GLN A 365 -68.91 13.89 31.05
N PRO A 366 -69.62 12.74 31.02
CA PRO A 366 -70.85 12.58 31.80
C PRO A 366 -70.62 12.49 33.31
N ILE A 367 -69.41 12.14 33.76
CA ILE A 367 -69.09 11.97 35.18
C ILE A 367 -68.85 13.33 35.84
N SER A 368 -68.20 14.26 35.14
CA SER A 368 -68.01 15.63 35.63
C SER A 368 -69.33 16.42 35.70
N PHE A 369 -70.28 16.17 34.80
CA PHE A 369 -71.61 16.81 34.83
C PHE A 369 -72.55 16.24 35.93
N SER A 370 -72.46 14.94 36.24
CA SER A 370 -73.27 14.35 37.32
C SER A 370 -72.72 14.68 38.72
N LEU A 371 -71.40 14.83 38.85
CA LEU A 371 -70.78 15.26 40.10
C LEU A 371 -71.01 16.74 40.39
N THR A 372 -70.94 17.65 39.41
CA THR A 372 -71.29 19.06 39.66
C THR A 372 -72.76 19.27 39.98
N SER A 373 -73.68 18.58 39.30
CA SER A 373 -75.12 18.65 39.65
C SER A 373 -75.46 18.05 41.02
N SER A 374 -74.72 17.02 41.46
CA SER A 374 -74.84 16.47 42.82
C SER A 374 -74.21 17.37 43.88
N ILE A 375 -73.14 18.10 43.55
CA ILE A 375 -72.50 19.06 44.46
C ILE A 375 -73.33 20.36 44.58
N ASP A 376 -73.96 20.84 43.50
CA ASP A 376 -74.85 22.01 43.53
C ASP A 376 -76.16 21.74 44.28
N SER A 377 -76.67 20.51 44.24
CA SER A 377 -77.83 20.13 45.06
C SER A 377 -77.46 19.97 46.55
N LEU A 378 -76.26 19.48 46.86
CA LEU A 378 -75.76 19.41 48.25
C LEU A 378 -75.39 20.78 48.81
N SER A 379 -74.89 21.72 48.00
CA SER A 379 -74.63 23.10 48.42
C SER A 379 -75.92 23.87 48.68
N GLN A 380 -76.96 23.71 47.85
CA GLN A 380 -78.29 24.30 48.11
C GLN A 380 -78.98 23.74 49.35
N VAL A 381 -78.82 22.44 49.66
CA VAL A 381 -79.34 21.84 50.90
C VAL A 381 -78.54 22.30 52.13
N ALA A 382 -77.22 22.50 52.00
CA ALA A 382 -76.39 23.05 53.07
C ALA A 382 -76.73 24.52 53.38
N GLU A 383 -77.05 25.33 52.36
CA GLU A 383 -77.43 26.74 52.54
C GLU A 383 -78.84 26.91 53.14
N THR A 384 -79.78 26.01 52.82
CA THR A 384 -81.10 26.00 53.48
C THR A 384 -81.03 25.50 54.93
N ALA A 385 -80.16 24.55 55.25
CA ALA A 385 -79.93 24.07 56.62
C ALA A 385 -79.26 25.10 57.54
N ALA A 386 -78.54 26.09 56.99
CA ALA A 386 -77.87 27.14 57.76
C ALA A 386 -78.82 28.27 58.26
N SER A 387 -80.11 28.25 57.90
CA SER A 387 -81.08 29.29 58.24
C SER A 387 -81.99 28.97 59.44
N ILE A 388 -81.79 27.83 60.13
CA ILE A 388 -82.62 27.44 61.28
C ILE A 388 -81.78 27.47 62.57
N PRO A 389 -82.06 28.39 63.53
CA PRO A 389 -81.42 28.37 64.82
C PRO A 389 -82.09 27.33 65.73
N SER A 390 -81.25 26.59 66.48
CA SER A 390 -81.56 25.67 67.59
C SER A 390 -82.00 24.23 67.24
N LEU A 391 -81.08 23.26 67.37
CA LEU A 391 -81.05 22.25 68.44
C LEU A 391 -80.03 21.12 68.12
N THR A 392 -79.09 20.92 69.06
CA THR A 392 -78.47 19.64 69.47
C THR A 392 -77.69 18.75 68.49
N ARG A 393 -76.35 18.75 68.70
CA ARG A 393 -75.49 17.62 69.12
C ARG A 393 -75.50 16.31 68.29
N ASN A 394 -74.28 15.92 67.89
CA ASN A 394 -73.79 14.62 67.39
C ASN A 394 -74.07 14.27 65.91
N ALA A 395 -73.05 14.45 65.06
CA ALA A 395 -72.77 13.52 63.97
C ALA A 395 -71.27 13.57 63.61
N VAL A 396 -70.70 12.38 63.49
CA VAL A 396 -69.29 12.06 63.25
C VAL A 396 -68.92 12.39 61.80
N ILE A 397 -67.81 13.10 61.60
CA ILE A 397 -67.15 13.25 60.29
C ILE A 397 -66.10 12.13 60.17
N PRO A 398 -66.11 11.32 59.09
CA PRO A 398 -64.89 10.69 58.62
C PRO A 398 -64.47 11.26 57.27
N SER A 399 -63.19 11.63 57.24
CA SER A 399 -62.36 12.07 56.13
C SER A 399 -62.20 10.98 55.07
N ALA A 400 -62.35 11.31 53.78
CA ALA A 400 -61.78 10.56 52.66
C ALA A 400 -61.60 11.52 51.45
N ILE A 401 -60.43 12.14 51.35
CA ILE A 401 -59.39 11.85 50.33
C ILE A 401 -59.79 12.35 48.94
N LEU A 402 -59.41 13.61 48.72
CA LEU A 402 -59.29 14.29 47.44
C LEU A 402 -57.92 13.91 46.86
N VAL A 403 -57.86 13.12 45.79
CA VAL A 403 -56.66 12.96 44.96
C VAL A 403 -57.05 13.28 43.53
N ALA A 404 -56.70 14.49 43.11
CA ALA A 404 -56.66 14.89 41.71
C ALA A 404 -55.28 14.50 41.13
N PRO A 405 -55.19 13.98 39.89
CA PRO A 405 -53.91 13.90 39.20
C PRO A 405 -53.63 15.25 38.52
N ALA A 406 -52.53 15.87 38.93
CA ALA A 406 -51.91 16.99 38.22
C ALA A 406 -51.26 16.46 36.94
N ILE A 407 -51.83 16.82 35.79
CA ILE A 407 -51.19 16.70 34.48
C ILE A 407 -50.41 18.01 34.28
N THR A 408 -49.09 17.94 34.40
CA THR A 408 -48.17 19.01 34.01
C THR A 408 -47.75 18.83 32.57
N ALA A 409 -47.69 19.95 31.87
CA ALA A 409 -47.39 20.17 30.46
C ALA A 409 -45.98 19.76 30.01
#